data_AF-A0A5C7M7M5-F1
#
_entry.id   AF-A0A5C7M7M5-F1
#
_cell.length_a   1.000
_cell.length_b   1.000
_cell.length_c   1.000
_cell.angle_alpha   90.00
_cell.angle_beta   90.00
_cell.angle_gamma   90.00
#
_symmetry.space_group_name_H-M   'P 1'
#
loop_
_entity.id
_entity.type
_entity.pdbx_description
1 polymer ?
#
loop_
_entity_poly.entity_id
_entity_poly.type
_entity_poly.pdbx_seq_one_letter_code
_entity_poly.pdbx_strand_id
1 'polypeptide(L)'
;MTETVTVTPKYPVDANGDHPPDGAPYTLTPLEIAPGNTMRQFGTGGDLEDAEFTVFLPLADEAKIADDYGIKVRGHDCFARVQVWRSQRSGRGGIVVLAKSPSGKS
;
A
#
# COMPACT_ATOMS: atom_id res chain seq x y z
N MET A 1 4.88 -15.45 15.84
CA MET A 1 5.16 -15.39 14.39
C MET A 1 5.15 -13.93 13.98
N THR A 2 6.09 -13.51 13.15
CA THR A 2 6.07 -12.16 12.57
C THR A 2 5.08 -12.13 11.43
N GLU A 3 4.14 -11.18 11.44
CA GLU A 3 3.16 -11.03 10.36
C GLU A 3 3.85 -10.51 9.10
N THR A 4 3.39 -10.93 7.92
CA THR A 4 3.98 -10.55 6.63
C THR A 4 2.91 -10.13 5.63
N VAL A 5 3.31 -9.34 4.64
CA VAL A 5 2.47 -8.97 3.48
C VAL A 5 3.21 -9.33 2.19
N THR A 6 2.45 -9.70 1.16
CA THR A 6 3.02 -9.95 -0.17
C THR A 6 2.73 -8.77 -1.06
N VAL A 7 3.75 -8.18 -1.66
CA VAL A 7 3.66 -7.05 -2.58
C VAL A 7 3.90 -7.55 -3.99
N THR A 8 3.08 -7.12 -4.93
CA THR A 8 3.20 -7.37 -6.37
C THR A 8 3.30 -6.02 -7.09
N PRO A 9 4.46 -5.67 -7.65
CA PRO A 9 4.61 -4.45 -8.43
C PRO A 9 3.62 -4.42 -9.59
N LYS A 10 2.89 -3.31 -9.72
CA LYS A 10 2.02 -3.04 -10.86
C LYS A 10 2.66 -1.95 -11.70
N TYR A 11 2.54 -2.10 -13.01
CA TYR A 11 3.08 -1.13 -13.96
C TYR A 11 1.92 -0.50 -14.73
N PRO A 12 2.01 0.81 -15.03
CA PRO A 12 0.97 1.48 -15.81
C PRO A 12 0.92 0.91 -17.22
N VAL A 13 -0.21 1.15 -17.89
CA VAL A 13 -0.37 0.91 -19.32
C VAL A 13 0.79 1.58 -20.06
N ASP A 14 1.40 0.85 -21.00
CA ASP A 14 2.48 1.39 -21.81
C ASP A 14 1.98 2.38 -22.88
N ALA A 15 2.90 2.96 -23.66
CA ALA A 15 2.55 3.91 -24.70
C ALA A 15 1.71 3.32 -25.85
N ASN A 16 1.63 1.98 -25.96
CA ASN A 16 0.87 1.28 -26.98
C ASN A 16 -0.54 0.91 -26.51
N GLY A 17 -0.88 1.19 -25.24
CA GLY A 17 -2.14 0.77 -24.65
C GLY A 17 -2.11 -0.64 -24.06
N ASP A 18 -0.94 -1.28 -24.02
CA ASP A 18 -0.79 -2.64 -23.48
C ASP A 18 -0.51 -2.58 -21.98
N HIS A 19 -1.12 -3.52 -21.23
CA HIS A 19 -0.74 -3.75 -19.84
C HIS A 19 0.54 -4.58 -19.81
N PRO A 20 1.68 -4.01 -19.39
CA PRO A 20 2.87 -4.82 -19.13
C PRO A 20 2.59 -5.88 -18.06
N PRO A 21 3.32 -7.01 -18.09
CA PRO A 21 3.18 -8.03 -17.06
C PRO A 21 3.55 -7.46 -15.70
N ASP A 22 2.84 -7.91 -14.66
CA ASP A 22 3.14 -7.57 -13.28
C ASP A 22 4.57 -7.95 -12.89
N GLY A 23 5.14 -7.22 -11.93
CA GLY A 23 6.44 -7.56 -11.36
C GLY A 23 6.39 -8.82 -10.49
N ALA A 24 7.56 -9.43 -10.27
CA ALA A 24 7.68 -10.59 -9.39
C ALA A 24 7.22 -10.25 -7.95
N PRO A 25 6.34 -11.04 -7.32
CA PRO A 25 5.93 -10.80 -5.95
C PRO A 25 7.07 -10.98 -4.95
N TYR A 26 7.08 -10.17 -3.89
CA TYR A 26 8.00 -10.29 -2.77
C TYR A 26 7.32 -10.02 -1.43
N THR A 27 7.95 -10.47 -0.35
CA THR A 27 7.42 -10.35 1.00
C THR A 27 8.05 -9.17 1.73
N LEU A 28 7.21 -8.38 2.40
CA LEU A 28 7.64 -7.38 3.38
C LEU A 28 7.19 -7.79 4.78
N THR A 29 7.91 -7.28 5.77
CA THR A 29 7.65 -7.51 7.19
C THR A 29 7.18 -6.20 7.81
N PRO A 30 5.86 -6.01 8.02
CA PRO A 30 5.35 -4.82 8.66
C PRO A 30 5.81 -4.68 10.11
N LEU A 31 5.85 -3.42 10.55
CA LEU A 31 5.95 -3.07 11.96
C LEU A 31 4.63 -3.40 12.68
N GLU A 32 3.50 -3.14 12.01
CA GLU A 32 2.15 -3.37 12.52
C GLU A 32 1.14 -3.45 11.36
N ILE A 33 0.07 -4.24 11.54
CA ILE A 33 -1.11 -4.27 10.66
C ILE A 33 -2.36 -4.01 11.50
N ALA A 34 -2.99 -2.86 11.29
CA ALA A 34 -4.25 -2.50 11.92
C ALA A 34 -5.43 -2.82 10.99
N PRO A 35 -6.59 -3.26 11.53
CA PRO A 35 -7.81 -3.38 10.74
C PRO A 35 -8.20 -2.00 10.18
N GLY A 36 -8.69 -2.00 8.95
CA GLY A 36 -9.19 -0.80 8.28
C GLY A 36 -10.41 -0.25 9.02
N ASN A 37 -10.36 1.02 9.37
CA ASN A 37 -11.48 1.78 9.89
C ASN A 37 -11.66 3.01 8.99
N THR A 38 -12.89 3.45 8.77
CA THR A 38 -13.32 4.48 7.80
C THR A 38 -12.84 5.91 8.11
N MET A 39 -11.66 6.08 8.71
CA MET A 39 -11.15 7.39 9.13
C MET A 39 -9.62 7.47 9.04
N ARG A 40 -9.14 8.08 7.95
CA ARG A 40 -8.30 9.28 8.07
C ARG A 40 -8.19 10.02 6.73
N GLN A 41 -9.02 11.04 6.63
CA GLN A 41 -8.92 12.13 5.68
C GLN A 41 -7.57 12.85 5.91
N PHE A 42 -6.61 12.68 4.99
CA PHE A 42 -5.42 13.53 4.94
C PHE A 42 -5.45 14.32 3.63
N GLY A 43 -6.14 15.46 3.64
CA GLY A 43 -6.13 16.44 2.54
C GLY A 43 -7.52 16.88 2.07
N THR A 44 -7.70 18.19 1.91
CA THR A 44 -8.93 18.90 1.57
C THR A 44 -9.50 18.45 0.20
N GLY A 45 -10.63 17.74 0.24
CA GLY A 45 -11.49 17.49 -0.93
C GLY A 45 -11.12 16.26 -1.76
N GLY A 46 -11.67 15.09 -1.43
CA GLY A 46 -11.52 13.87 -2.23
C GLY A 46 -12.06 12.67 -1.46
N ASP A 47 -12.70 11.75 -2.18
CA ASP A 47 -13.55 10.65 -1.69
C ASP A 47 -13.08 9.92 -0.42
N LEU A 48 -14.04 9.50 0.42
CA LEU A 48 -13.80 8.50 1.47
C LEU A 48 -13.32 7.21 0.79
N GLU A 49 -12.04 6.90 0.91
CA GLU A 49 -11.49 5.62 0.47
C GLU A 49 -11.60 4.61 1.62
N ASP A 50 -12.49 3.62 1.48
CA ASP A 50 -12.57 2.49 2.41
C ASP A 50 -11.33 1.61 2.25
N ALA A 51 -10.47 1.60 3.29
CA ALA A 51 -9.35 0.68 3.41
C ALA A 51 -9.75 -0.52 4.25
N GLU A 52 -9.34 -1.72 3.85
CA GLU A 52 -9.58 -2.97 4.57
C GLU A 52 -8.51 -3.21 5.65
N PHE A 53 -7.28 -2.73 5.41
CA PHE A 53 -6.18 -2.77 6.37
C PHE A 53 -5.33 -1.50 6.28
N THR A 54 -4.68 -1.15 7.39
CA THR A 54 -3.58 -0.16 7.41
C THR A 54 -2.29 -0.88 7.81
N VAL A 55 -1.30 -0.86 6.91
CA VAL A 55 0.00 -1.53 7.10
C VAL A 55 1.07 -0.48 7.36
N PHE A 56 1.82 -0.64 8.45
CA PHE A 56 2.95 0.22 8.80
C PHE A 56 4.27 -0.45 8.41
N LEU A 57 5.04 0.16 7.51
CA LEU A 57 6.34 -0.35 7.06
C LEU A 57 7.49 0.55 7.54
N PRO A 58 8.70 -0.01 7.73
CA PRO A 58 9.89 0.79 8.00
C PRO A 58 10.25 1.64 6.78
N LEU A 59 10.80 2.84 7.02
CA LEU A 59 11.22 3.75 5.94
C LEU A 59 12.21 3.12 4.94
N ALA A 60 12.97 2.11 5.36
CA ALA A 60 13.92 1.40 4.49
C ALA A 60 13.24 0.64 3.34
N ASP A 61 11.94 0.38 3.42
CA ASP A 61 11.17 -0.32 2.39
C ASP A 61 10.47 0.62 1.38
N GLU A 62 10.76 1.91 1.42
CA GLU A 62 10.09 2.92 0.58
C GLU A 62 10.21 2.65 -0.93
N ALA A 63 11.36 2.18 -1.39
CA ALA A 63 11.56 1.82 -2.79
C ALA A 63 10.85 0.51 -3.20
N LYS A 64 10.24 -0.20 -2.23
CA LYS A 64 9.60 -1.51 -2.41
C LYS A 64 8.07 -1.45 -2.30
N ILE A 65 7.49 -0.27 -2.30
CA ILE A 65 6.04 -0.12 -2.32
C ILE A 65 5.68 1.21 -2.99
N ALA A 66 4.67 1.20 -3.83
CA ALA A 66 4.16 2.38 -4.50
C ALA A 66 2.63 2.32 -4.55
N ASP A 67 2.01 3.44 -4.90
CA ASP A 67 0.57 3.50 -5.16
C ASP A 67 0.18 2.50 -6.25
N ASP A 68 -1.00 1.91 -6.06
CA ASP A 68 -1.65 0.95 -6.96
C ASP A 68 -0.88 -0.38 -7.14
N TYR A 69 0.19 -0.63 -6.38
CA TYR A 69 0.77 -1.96 -6.26
C TYR A 69 -0.24 -2.94 -5.65
N GLY A 70 -0.18 -4.20 -6.10
CA GLY A 70 -0.94 -5.27 -5.45
C GLY A 70 -0.34 -5.55 -4.08
N ILE A 71 -1.17 -5.63 -3.04
CA ILE A 71 -0.74 -6.01 -1.70
C ILE A 71 -1.69 -7.05 -1.12
N LYS A 72 -1.16 -8.20 -0.72
CA LYS A 72 -1.90 -9.26 -0.06
C LYS A 72 -1.71 -9.18 1.44
N VAL A 73 -2.78 -8.91 2.18
CA VAL A 73 -2.78 -8.75 3.64
C VAL A 73 -3.70 -9.81 4.25
N ARG A 74 -3.19 -10.68 5.11
CA ARG A 74 -3.98 -11.77 5.75
C ARG A 74 -4.76 -12.65 4.77
N GLY A 75 -4.29 -12.79 3.54
CA GLY A 75 -4.95 -13.55 2.49
C GLY A 75 -5.86 -12.73 1.56
N HIS A 76 -6.17 -11.48 1.92
CA HIS A 76 -7.00 -10.56 1.14
C HIS A 76 -6.16 -9.85 0.07
N ASP A 77 -6.64 -9.87 -1.16
CA ASP A 77 -5.99 -9.17 -2.28
C ASP A 77 -6.48 -7.72 -2.32
N CYS A 78 -5.54 -6.78 -2.19
CA CYS A 78 -5.79 -5.36 -2.09
C CYS A 78 -4.88 -4.57 -3.04
N PHE A 79 -5.15 -3.27 -3.18
CA PHE A 79 -4.26 -2.28 -3.77
C PHE A 79 -3.69 -1.35 -2.70
N ALA A 80 -2.42 -0.99 -2.85
CA ALA A 80 -1.71 -0.11 -1.94
C ALA A 80 -1.99 1.37 -2.26
N ARG A 81 -2.24 2.17 -1.22
CA ARG A 81 -2.04 3.63 -1.24
C ARG A 81 -0.99 3.99 -0.21
N VAL A 82 0.08 4.63 -0.65
CA VAL A 82 1.32 4.79 0.09
C VAL A 82 1.47 6.24 0.53
N GLN A 83 1.62 6.44 1.84
CA GLN A 83 2.00 7.72 2.41
C GLN A 83 3.31 7.58 3.17
N VAL A 84 4.33 8.31 2.72
CA VAL A 84 5.63 8.38 3.39
C VAL A 84 5.62 9.54 4.36
N TRP A 85 5.96 9.28 5.62
CA TRP A 85 6.16 10.34 6.61
C TRP A 85 7.64 10.36 7.04
N ARG A 86 8.21 11.57 7.11
CA ARG A 86 9.60 11.78 7.52
C ARG A 86 9.66 12.87 8.57
N SER A 87 10.35 12.60 9.68
CA SER A 87 10.72 13.61 10.67
C SER A 87 11.88 14.44 10.14
N GLN A 88 11.65 15.74 9.94
CA GLN A 88 12.69 16.69 9.51
C GLN A 88 13.86 16.82 10.52
N ARG A 89 13.64 16.46 11.80
CA ARG A 89 14.60 16.71 12.88
C ARG A 89 15.46 15.51 13.26
N SER A 90 14.96 14.29 13.05
CA SER A 90 15.59 13.07 13.59
C SER A 90 16.00 12.05 12.53
N GLY A 91 15.71 12.30 11.25
CA GLY A 91 15.93 11.34 10.16
C GLY A 91 15.04 10.08 10.26
N ARG A 92 14.19 9.99 11.30
CA ARG A 92 13.23 8.90 11.47
C ARG A 92 12.03 9.10 10.56
N GLY A 93 11.41 8.01 10.17
CA GLY A 93 10.19 8.03 9.38
C GLY A 93 9.60 6.65 9.29
N GLY A 94 8.57 6.54 8.47
CA GLY A 94 7.91 5.30 8.18
C GLY A 94 6.96 5.48 7.01
N ILE A 95 6.33 4.38 6.65
CA ILE A 95 5.42 4.33 5.53
C ILE A 95 4.10 3.80 6.06
N VAL A 96 3.03 4.49 5.72
CA VAL A 96 1.66 4.05 5.98
C VAL A 96 1.09 3.60 4.64
N VAL A 97 0.62 2.35 4.58
CA VAL A 97 -0.02 1.79 3.40
C VAL A 97 -1.48 1.50 3.73
N LEU A 98 -2.40 2.17 3.04
CA LEU A 98 -3.80 1.81 3.07
C LEU A 98 -4.01 0.70 2.04
N ALA A 99 -4.37 -0.49 2.51
CA ALA A 99 -4.71 -1.63 1.66
C ALA A 99 -6.20 -1.57 1.34
N LYS A 100 -6.51 -1.22 0.09
CA LYS A 100 -7.87 -1.07 -0.40
C LYS A 100 -8.31 -2.34 -1.10
N SER A 101 -9.53 -2.79 -0.85
CA SER A 101 -10.11 -3.83 -1.69
C SER A 101 -10.15 -3.34 -3.15
N PRO A 102 -9.91 -4.21 -4.14
CA PRO A 102 -10.24 -3.91 -5.52
C PRO A 102 -11.75 -3.63 -5.55
N SER A 103 -12.15 -2.37 -5.58
CA SER A 103 -13.56 -2.00 -5.61
C SER A 103 -14.16 -2.51 -6.91
N GLY A 104 -14.75 -3.70 -6.85
CA GLY A 104 -15.62 -4.21 -7.88
C GLY A 104 -16.89 -3.39 -7.88
N LYS A 105 -17.04 -2.51 -8.88
CA LYS A 105 -18.33 -2.46 -9.57
C LYS A 105 -18.62 -3.90 -10.03
N SER A 106 -19.56 -4.55 -9.33
CA SER A 106 -20.45 -5.53 -9.97
C SER A 106 -21.26 -4.86 -11.06
#